data_AF-A0A3N7D061-F1
#
_entry.id   AF-A0A3N7D061-F1
#
_cell.length_a   1.000
_cell.length_b   1.000
_cell.length_c   1.000
_cell.angle_alpha   90.00
_cell.angle_beta   90.00
_cell.angle_gamma   90.00
#
_symmetry.space_group_name_H-M   'P 1'
#
loop_
_entity.id
_entity.type
_entity.pdbx_description
1 polymer ?
#
loop_
_entity_poly.entity_id
_entity_poly.type
_entity_poly.pdbx_seq_one_letter_code
_entity_poly.pdbx_strand_id
1 'polypeptide(L)'
;MIFFAYNMFNIFLRGYGLKEEYNTFKILIYVLYFLILPLLTATFICIFRESRKMFFYLNISLFLMLIFHAVIFNGKYQKIENPTNKYLLSYIFLNIIFVVGPVVLINYFKHHPAGDEIESIGKHKD
;
A
#
# COMPACT_ATOMS: atom_id res chain seq x y z
N MET A 1 2.16 5.96 -1.88
CA MET A 1 2.65 6.41 -3.21
C MET A 1 3.97 7.16 -3.11
N ILE A 2 4.05 8.29 -2.38
CA ILE A 2 5.27 9.12 -2.24
C ILE A 2 6.50 8.28 -1.84
N PHE A 3 6.37 7.40 -0.84
CA PHE A 3 7.44 6.50 -0.43
C PHE A 3 7.97 5.61 -1.58
N PHE A 4 7.07 4.96 -2.33
CA PHE A 4 7.45 4.09 -3.45
C PHE A 4 8.07 4.89 -4.60
N ALA A 5 7.54 6.08 -4.90
CA ALA A 5 8.07 6.98 -5.91
C ALA A 5 9.49 7.47 -5.54
N TYR A 6 9.70 7.92 -4.30
CA TYR A 6 11.00 8.37 -3.81
C TYR A 6 12.06 7.26 -3.91
N ASN A 7 11.74 6.05 -3.46
CA ASN A 7 12.67 4.93 -3.52
C ASN A 7 12.96 4.49 -4.96
N MET A 8 11.96 4.44 -5.84
CA MET A 8 12.18 4.18 -7.26
C MET A 8 13.11 5.23 -7.89
N PHE A 9 12.85 6.51 -7.63
CA PHE A 9 13.67 7.59 -8.19
C PHE A 9 15.13 7.51 -7.72
N ASN A 10 15.37 7.17 -6.45
CA ASN A 10 16.72 6.93 -5.94
C ASN A 10 17.39 5.72 -6.60
N ILE A 11 16.66 4.62 -6.84
CA ILE A 11 17.19 3.45 -7.53
C ILE A 11 17.58 3.80 -8.96
N PHE A 12 16.68 4.46 -9.71
CA PHE A 12 16.88 4.78 -11.12
C PHE A 12 17.92 5.88 -11.36
N LEU A 13 17.92 6.95 -10.57
CA LEU A 13 18.78 8.11 -10.83
C LEU A 13 20.08 8.14 -10.06
N ARG A 14 20.14 7.53 -8.87
CA ARG A 14 21.32 7.59 -8.01
C ARG A 14 22.06 6.26 -7.94
N GLY A 15 21.60 5.26 -8.70
CA GLY A 15 22.11 3.89 -8.61
C GLY A 15 22.03 3.35 -7.18
N TYR A 16 21.13 3.89 -6.35
CA TYR A 16 21.10 3.62 -4.93
C TYR A 16 20.69 2.16 -4.70
N GLY A 17 21.66 1.36 -4.23
CA GLY A 17 21.43 -0.03 -3.88
C GLY A 17 20.70 -0.15 -2.55
N LEU A 18 19.83 -1.14 -2.44
CA LEU A 18 19.37 -1.60 -1.13
C LEU A 18 20.57 -1.93 -0.23
N LYS A 19 20.44 -1.66 1.07
CA LYS A 19 21.44 -2.03 2.07
C LYS A 19 21.79 -3.51 1.96
N GLU A 20 23.01 -3.88 2.31
CA GLU A 20 23.51 -5.26 2.22
C GLU A 20 22.65 -6.28 2.96
N GLU A 21 21.97 -5.87 4.03
CA GLU A 21 21.03 -6.70 4.79
C GLU A 21 19.85 -7.23 3.94
N TYR A 22 19.56 -6.62 2.79
CA TYR A 22 18.50 -7.06 1.87
C TYR A 22 19.03 -7.74 0.60
N ASN A 23 20.33 -8.06 0.51
CA ASN A 23 20.92 -8.54 -0.75
C ASN A 23 20.24 -9.81 -1.28
N THR A 24 19.85 -10.73 -0.38
CA THR A 24 19.12 -11.97 -0.70
C THR A 24 17.76 -11.70 -1.37
N PHE A 25 17.08 -10.62 -0.99
CA PHE A 25 15.74 -10.28 -1.49
C PHE A 25 15.73 -9.07 -2.43
N LYS A 26 16.91 -8.58 -2.83
CA LYS A 26 17.09 -7.33 -3.57
C LYS A 26 16.24 -7.27 -4.84
N ILE A 27 16.30 -8.32 -5.66
CA ILE A 27 15.55 -8.40 -6.92
C ILE A 27 14.04 -8.37 -6.64
N LEU A 28 13.57 -9.16 -5.66
CA LEU A 28 12.17 -9.20 -5.28
C LEU A 28 11.66 -7.83 -4.82
N ILE A 29 12.43 -7.13 -3.99
CA ILE A 29 12.09 -5.79 -3.51
C ILE A 29 11.96 -4.80 -4.69
N TYR A 30 12.86 -4.86 -5.68
CA TYR A 30 12.78 -4.01 -6.88
C TYR A 30 11.57 -4.31 -7.75
N VAL A 31 11.26 -5.59 -7.96
CA VAL A 31 10.04 -6.00 -8.68
C VAL A 31 8.80 -5.47 -7.96
N LEU A 32 8.75 -5.58 -6.64
CA LEU A 32 7.63 -5.06 -5.84
C LEU A 32 7.51 -3.54 -5.94
N TYR A 33 8.61 -2.78 -5.90
CA TYR A 33 8.57 -1.33 -6.15
C TYR A 33 7.96 -1.00 -7.51
N PHE A 34 8.40 -1.70 -8.55
CA PHE A 34 7.96 -1.48 -9.93
C PHE A 34 6.50 -1.88 -10.17
N LEU A 35 5.97 -2.85 -9.43
CA LEU A 35 4.56 -3.26 -9.52
C LEU A 35 3.64 -2.35 -8.68
N ILE A 36 4.04 -2.06 -7.43
CA ILE A 36 3.20 -1.31 -6.49
C ILE A 36 3.01 0.14 -6.95
N LEU A 37 4.05 0.80 -7.47
CA LEU A 37 3.93 2.21 -7.84
C LEU A 37 2.91 2.46 -8.96
N PRO A 38 2.96 1.78 -10.13
CA PRO A 38 1.96 1.94 -11.17
C PRO A 38 0.54 1.58 -10.72
N LEU A 39 0.38 0.53 -9.90
CA LEU A 39 -0.92 0.14 -9.36
C LEU A 39 -1.51 1.21 -8.44
N LEU A 40 -0.70 1.81 -7.57
CA LEU A 40 -1.14 2.93 -6.73
C LEU A 40 -1.50 4.15 -7.58
N THR A 41 -0.73 4.44 -8.64
CA THR A 41 -1.05 5.52 -9.58
C THR A 41 -2.36 5.27 -10.32
N ALA A 42 -2.57 4.04 -10.81
CA ALA A 42 -3.83 3.64 -11.45
C ALA A 42 -5.02 3.73 -10.47
N THR A 43 -4.82 3.30 -9.22
CA THR A 43 -5.80 3.47 -8.14
C THR A 43 -6.17 4.93 -7.96
N PHE A 44 -5.19 5.82 -7.84
CA PHE A 44 -5.40 7.26 -7.67
C PHE A 44 -6.17 7.86 -8.85
N ILE A 45 -5.79 7.56 -10.09
CA ILE A 45 -6.52 8.01 -11.29
C ILE A 45 -7.97 7.50 -11.27
N CYS A 46 -8.20 6.25 -10.87
CA CYS A 46 -9.54 5.67 -10.79
C CYS A 46 -10.40 6.30 -9.69
N ILE A 47 -9.81 6.86 -8.63
CA ILE A 47 -10.54 7.64 -7.62
C ILE A 47 -11.17 8.87 -8.26
N PHE A 48 -10.39 9.69 -8.97
CA PHE A 48 -10.90 10.91 -9.62
C PHE A 48 -11.87 10.63 -10.77
N ARG A 49 -11.72 9.48 -11.43
CA ARG A 49 -12.66 9.04 -12.46
C ARG A 49 -13.90 8.34 -11.91
N GLU A 50 -14.02 8.25 -10.58
CA GLU A 50 -15.08 7.49 -9.89
C GLU A 50 -15.26 6.04 -10.38
N SER A 51 -14.20 5.47 -10.96
CA SER A 51 -14.27 4.15 -11.59
C SER A 51 -14.30 3.04 -10.54
N ARG A 52 -15.17 2.05 -10.75
CA ARG A 52 -15.19 0.82 -9.94
C ARG A 52 -13.87 0.03 -10.05
N LYS A 53 -13.06 0.25 -11.08
CA LYS A 53 -11.72 -0.37 -11.21
C LYS A 53 -10.77 0.04 -10.08
N MET A 54 -11.04 1.15 -9.40
CA MET A 54 -10.31 1.55 -8.19
C MET A 54 -10.22 0.41 -7.17
N PHE A 55 -11.31 -0.29 -6.89
CA PHE A 55 -11.32 -1.35 -5.88
C PHE A 55 -10.34 -2.47 -6.24
N PHE A 56 -10.35 -2.88 -7.51
CA PHE A 56 -9.46 -3.93 -8.00
C PHE A 56 -8.00 -3.52 -7.83
N TYR A 57 -7.61 -2.33 -8.31
CA TYR A 57 -6.23 -1.85 -8.19
C TYR A 57 -5.81 -1.61 -6.74
N LEU A 58 -6.71 -1.11 -5.89
CA LEU A 58 -6.44 -0.88 -4.48
C LEU A 58 -6.19 -2.18 -3.73
N ASN A 59 -7.02 -3.21 -3.94
CA ASN A 59 -6.88 -4.51 -3.29
C ASN A 59 -5.62 -5.26 -3.77
N ILE A 60 -5.29 -5.20 -5.08
CA ILE A 60 -4.01 -5.76 -5.57
C ILE A 60 -2.82 -5.02 -4.96
N SER A 61 -2.87 -3.68 -4.90
CA SER A 61 -1.82 -2.89 -4.26
C SER A 61 -1.64 -3.29 -2.79
N LEU A 62 -2.75 -3.48 -2.06
CA LEU A 62 -2.73 -3.95 -0.67
C LEU A 62 -2.02 -5.29 -0.55
N PHE A 63 -2.39 -6.27 -1.37
CA PHE A 63 -1.77 -7.59 -1.36
C PHE A 63 -0.26 -7.52 -1.60
N LEU A 64 0.17 -6.77 -2.60
CA LEU A 64 1.60 -6.58 -2.90
C LEU A 64 2.33 -5.82 -1.80
N MET A 65 1.71 -4.83 -1.16
CA MET A 65 2.29 -4.10 -0.03
C MET A 65 2.49 -5.01 1.19
N LEU A 66 1.57 -5.94 1.46
CA LEU A 66 1.75 -6.93 2.54
C LEU A 66 2.93 -7.87 2.27
N ILE A 67 3.07 -8.34 1.02
CA ILE A 67 4.25 -9.12 0.61
C ILE A 67 5.52 -8.29 0.78
N PHE A 68 5.51 -7.04 0.32
CA PHE A 68 6.65 -6.14 0.45
C PHE A 68 7.06 -5.92 1.90
N HIS A 69 6.11 -5.66 2.80
CA HIS A 69 6.39 -5.53 4.23
C HIS A 69 6.93 -6.83 4.84
N ALA A 70 6.42 -7.99 4.44
CA ALA A 70 6.90 -9.28 4.92
C ALA A 70 8.35 -9.54 4.48
N VAL A 71 8.68 -9.21 3.22
CA VAL A 71 10.05 -9.34 2.69
C VAL A 71 11.01 -8.41 3.43
N ILE A 72 10.61 -7.15 3.67
CA ILE A 72 11.42 -6.20 4.43
C ILE A 72 11.60 -6.64 5.89
N PHE A 73 10.55 -7.15 6.53
CA PHE A 73 10.62 -7.69 7.88
C PHE A 73 11.61 -8.86 7.94
N ASN A 74 11.51 -9.82 7.02
CA ASN A 74 12.43 -10.94 6.97
C ASN A 74 13.88 -10.50 6.72
N GLY A 75 14.14 -9.62 5.75
CA GLY A 75 15.51 -9.15 5.47
C GLY A 75 16.14 -8.41 6.65
N LYS A 76 15.36 -7.57 7.35
CA LYS A 76 15.87 -6.77 8.47
C LYS A 76 16.07 -7.58 9.75
N TYR A 77 15.16 -8.49 10.05
CA TYR A 77 15.10 -9.16 11.35
C TYR A 77 15.66 -10.59 11.33
N GLN A 78 16.04 -11.15 10.17
CA GLN A 78 16.69 -12.47 10.05
C GLN A 78 17.97 -12.61 10.88
N LYS A 79 18.68 -11.52 11.19
CA LYS A 79 19.96 -11.54 11.92
C LYS A 79 19.80 -11.46 13.45
N ILE A 80 18.57 -11.32 13.96
CA ILE A 80 18.32 -11.22 15.40
C ILE A 80 17.97 -12.61 15.95
N GLU A 81 18.53 -12.99 17.10
CA GLU A 81 18.38 -14.33 17.70
C GLU A 81 16.95 -14.69 18.18
N ASN A 82 15.97 -13.78 18.06
CA ASN A 82 14.57 -14.07 18.35
C ASN A 82 13.63 -12.98 17.79
N PRO A 83 13.54 -12.85 16.45
CA PRO A 83 12.84 -11.74 15.81
C PRO A 83 11.32 -11.88 15.93
N THR A 84 10.85 -13.12 15.89
CA THR A 84 9.44 -13.51 15.88
C THR A 84 8.76 -13.20 17.22
N ASN A 85 9.45 -13.35 18.35
CA ASN A 85 8.83 -13.13 19.67
C ASN A 85 8.76 -11.65 20.08
N LYS A 86 9.64 -10.77 19.58
CA LYS A 86 9.70 -9.37 20.04
C LYS A 86 9.04 -8.37 19.09
N TYR A 87 9.11 -8.59 17.78
CA TYR A 87 8.70 -7.58 16.78
C TYR A 87 7.50 -7.98 15.93
N LEU A 88 7.10 -9.26 15.94
CA LEU A 88 6.00 -9.74 15.11
C LEU A 88 4.67 -9.07 15.45
N LEU A 89 4.35 -8.91 16.74
CA LEU A 89 3.08 -8.30 17.17
C LEU A 89 3.00 -6.83 16.75
N SER A 90 4.09 -6.08 16.96
CA SER A 90 4.17 -4.69 16.50
C SER A 90 4.09 -4.59 14.97
N TYR A 91 4.76 -5.49 14.25
CA TYR A 91 4.68 -5.58 12.79
C TYR A 91 3.25 -5.83 12.30
N ILE A 92 2.54 -6.80 12.88
CA ILE A 92 1.14 -7.10 12.53
C ILE A 92 0.25 -5.88 12.83
N PHE A 93 0.39 -5.31 14.03
CA PHE A 93 -0.40 -4.17 14.46
C PHE A 93 -0.23 -2.95 13.55
N LEU A 94 1.01 -2.61 13.19
CA LEU A 94 1.30 -1.50 12.28
C LEU A 94 0.76 -1.77 10.87
N ASN A 95 0.85 -3.00 10.36
CA ASN A 95 0.26 -3.35 9.07
C ASN A 95 -1.27 -3.21 9.07
N ILE A 96 -1.93 -3.63 10.16
CA ILE A 96 -3.37 -3.48 10.31
C ILE A 96 -3.74 -2.00 10.30
N ILE A 97 -3.07 -1.15 11.09
CA ILE A 97 -3.44 0.26 11.24
C ILE A 97 -3.12 1.08 9.99
N PHE A 98 -1.95 0.88 9.40
CA PHE A 98 -1.45 1.79 8.36
C PHE A 98 -1.65 1.26 6.93
N VAL A 99 -1.96 -0.02 6.76
CA VAL A 99 -2.08 -0.63 5.42
C VAL A 99 -3.46 -1.22 5.21
N VAL A 100 -3.89 -2.17 6.05
CA VAL A 100 -5.17 -2.88 5.87
C VAL A 100 -6.35 -1.98 6.22
N GLY A 101 -6.30 -1.33 7.39
CA GLY A 101 -7.37 -0.48 7.92
C GLY A 101 -7.82 0.61 6.95
N PRO A 102 -6.92 1.44 6.42
CA PRO A 102 -7.27 2.47 5.45
C PRO A 102 -7.92 1.90 4.19
N VAL A 103 -7.43 0.76 3.68
CA VAL A 103 -8.01 0.12 2.48
C VAL A 103 -9.41 -0.42 2.77
N VAL A 104 -9.63 -1.05 3.92
CA VAL A 104 -10.94 -1.54 4.34
C VAL A 104 -11.92 -0.38 4.50
N LEU A 105 -11.51 0.71 5.15
CA LEU A 105 -12.33 1.92 5.31
C LEU A 105 -12.70 2.54 3.96
N ILE A 106 -11.72 2.70 3.07
CA ILE A 106 -11.95 3.21 1.71
C ILE A 106 -12.96 2.33 0.97
N ASN A 107 -12.79 1.00 1.02
CA ASN A 107 -13.72 0.07 0.39
C ASN A 107 -15.13 0.17 0.99
N TYR A 108 -15.24 0.28 2.31
CA TYR A 108 -16.51 0.37 3.03
C TYR A 108 -17.28 1.65 2.67
N PHE A 109 -16.66 2.83 2.82
CA PHE A 109 -17.31 4.11 2.54
C PHE A 109 -17.70 4.28 1.08
N LYS A 110 -16.96 3.68 0.15
CA LYS A 110 -17.35 3.72 -1.28
C LYS A 110 -18.48 2.76 -1.65
N HIS A 111 -18.71 1.68 -0.88
CA HIS A 111 -19.84 0.77 -1.12
C HIS A 111 -21.12 1.23 -0.40
N HIS A 112 -20.95 1.94 0.72
CA HIS A 112 -22.04 2.58 1.46
C HIS A 112 -21.78 4.09 1.46
N PRO A 113 -22.00 4.77 0.32
CA PRO A 113 -21.93 6.22 0.30
C PRO A 113 -22.87 6.73 1.39
N ALA A 114 -22.37 7.62 2.26
CA ALA A 114 -23.25 8.37 3.14
C ALA A 114 -24.30 9.02 2.24
N GLY A 115 -25.58 8.73 2.49
CA GLY A 115 -26.68 9.06 1.58
C GLY A 115 -26.55 10.49 1.07
N ASP A 116 -26.77 10.65 -0.24
CA ASP A 116 -26.49 11.87 -1.00
C ASP A 116 -27.04 13.13 -0.32
N GLU A 117 -26.22 13.79 0.49
CA GLU A 117 -26.52 15.14 0.98
C GLU A 117 -26.66 16.12 -0.20
N ILE A 118 -26.08 15.79 -1.36
CA ILE A 118 -26.20 16.59 -2.59
C ILE A 118 -27.55 16.35 -3.29
N GLU A 119 -28.09 15.12 -3.25
CA GLU A 119 -29.41 14.81 -3.84
C GLU A 119 -30.57 15.28 -2.95
N SER A 120 -30.34 15.41 -1.63
CA SER A 120 -31.35 15.95 -0.69
C SER A 120 -31.53 17.47 -0.81
N ILE A 121 -30.50 18.22 -1.22
CA ILE A 121 -30.58 19.67 -1.46
C ILE A 121 -31.52 20.00 -2.63
N GLY A 122 -31.63 19.11 -3.63
CA GLY A 122 -32.55 19.27 -4.77
C GLY A 122 -34.00 18.90 -4.47
N LYS A 123 -34.27 18.04 -3.48
CA LYS A 123 -35.61 17.51 -3.16
C LYS A 123 -36.40 18.34 -2.15
N HIS A 124 -35.89 19.50 -1.73
CA HIS A 124 -36.58 20.43 -0.82
C HIS A 124 -37.13 21.69 -1.53
N LYS A 125 -37.14 21.69 -2.85
CA LYS A 125 -37.78 22.71 -3.69
C LYS A 125 -38.68 22.08 -4.74
N ASP A 126 -39.69 21.35 -4.30
CA ASP A 126 -40.96 21.14 -5.02
C ASP A 126 -42.10 21.21 -4.00
#